data_AF-A0A850RAM7-F1
#
_entry.id   AF-A0A850RAM7-F1
#
_cell.length_a   1.000
_cell.length_b   1.000
_cell.length_c   1.000
_cell.angle_alpha   90.00
_cell.angle_beta   90.00
_cell.angle_gamma   90.00
#
_symmetry.space_group_name_H-M   'P 1'
#
loop_
_entity.id
_entity.type
_entity.pdbx_description
1 polymer ?
#
loop_
_entity_poly.entity_id
_entity_poly.type
_entity_poly.pdbx_seq_one_letter_code
_entity_poly.pdbx_strand_id
1 'polypeptide(L)'
;MTRKLVSIQEAADFLGVAAQTLRRWEREGKLLPDERTAGGRRRYDLARLRPEHFHTPETARRTIAYARVSSHDQKADLERQKQVLELYCARQGWTFEVIADLGSGMNYHKKGLKRLLDEIVEGRIGRLVITHKDRLLRFGAELVFAICEAKQVEVVILNQGEDTTFEEDLASDVLEIITVFSARLYGSRSR
;
A
#
# COMPACT_ATOMS: atom_id res chain seq x y z
N MET A 1 -31.07 21.38 23.28
CA MET A 1 -30.21 21.44 22.09
C MET A 1 -30.93 20.71 20.96
N THR A 2 -31.10 21.34 19.81
CA THR A 2 -31.84 20.80 18.66
C THR A 2 -31.04 19.67 18.00
N ARG A 3 -31.66 18.50 17.82
CA ARG A 3 -31.01 17.32 17.23
C ARG A 3 -30.80 17.57 15.73
N LYS A 4 -29.56 17.82 15.28
CA LYS A 4 -29.24 18.04 13.86
C LYS A 4 -28.71 16.75 13.26
N LEU A 5 -29.59 16.01 12.60
CA LEU A 5 -29.26 14.78 11.89
C LEU A 5 -28.70 15.10 10.50
N VAL A 6 -27.49 14.63 10.22
CA VAL A 6 -26.79 14.88 8.95
C VAL A 6 -26.54 13.60 8.18
N SER A 7 -26.32 13.73 6.88
CA SER A 7 -25.88 12.64 6.00
C SER A 7 -24.48 12.14 6.35
N ILE A 8 -24.11 11.00 5.78
CA ILE A 8 -22.74 10.46 5.93
C ILE A 8 -21.67 11.41 5.38
N GLN A 9 -21.98 12.17 4.32
CA GLN A 9 -21.01 13.09 3.73
C GLN A 9 -20.76 14.27 4.66
N GLU A 10 -21.83 14.91 5.11
CA GLU A 10 -21.75 16.03 6.07
C GLU A 10 -21.12 15.60 7.41
N ALA A 11 -21.39 14.38 7.87
CA ALA A 11 -20.72 13.81 9.04
C ALA A 11 -19.22 13.60 8.79
N ALA A 12 -18.83 13.14 7.60
CA ALA A 12 -17.45 12.95 7.22
C ALA A 12 -16.68 14.28 7.19
N ASP A 13 -17.29 15.29 6.57
CA ASP A 13 -16.72 16.63 6.47
C ASP A 13 -16.57 17.27 7.87
N PHE A 14 -17.58 17.09 8.74
CA PHE A 14 -17.53 17.56 10.12
C PHE A 14 -16.45 16.87 10.97
N LEU A 15 -16.17 15.60 10.71
CA LEU A 15 -15.15 14.81 11.41
C LEU A 15 -13.76 14.88 10.76
N GLY A 16 -13.62 15.52 9.58
CA GLY A 16 -12.36 15.58 8.84
C GLY A 16 -11.88 14.23 8.29
N VAL A 17 -12.80 13.32 7.95
CA VAL A 17 -12.49 11.98 7.41
C VAL A 17 -13.23 11.71 6.11
N ALA A 18 -12.84 10.69 5.35
CA ALA A 18 -13.60 10.25 4.18
C ALA A 18 -14.90 9.52 4.59
N ALA A 19 -15.98 9.63 3.80
CA ALA A 19 -17.25 8.94 4.05
C ALA A 19 -17.11 7.40 4.12
N GLN A 20 -16.13 6.83 3.42
CA GLN A 20 -15.79 5.40 3.52
C GLN A 20 -15.28 5.01 4.91
N THR A 21 -14.59 5.92 5.60
CA THR A 21 -14.12 5.71 6.98
C THR A 21 -15.29 5.50 7.93
N LEU A 22 -16.37 6.29 7.80
CA LEU A 22 -17.59 6.09 8.59
C LEU A 22 -18.25 4.74 8.31
N ARG A 23 -18.27 4.28 7.05
CA ARG A 23 -18.78 2.94 6.70
C ARG A 23 -17.93 1.83 7.30
N ARG A 24 -16.61 2.00 7.32
CA ARG A 24 -15.67 1.08 7.96
C ARG A 24 -15.91 1.02 9.48
N TRP A 25 -16.03 2.18 10.14
CA TRP A 25 -16.29 2.25 11.58
C TRP A 25 -17.61 1.62 11.97
N GLU A 26 -18.65 1.72 11.13
CA GLU A 26 -19.90 1.00 11.37
C GLU A 26 -19.72 -0.52 11.32
N ARG A 27 -18.99 -1.04 10.31
CA ARG A 27 -18.69 -2.49 10.23
C ARG A 27 -17.86 -2.99 11.42
N GLU A 28 -16.97 -2.14 11.93
CA GLU A 28 -16.13 -2.42 13.09
C GLU A 28 -16.84 -2.15 14.44
N GLY A 29 -18.09 -1.67 14.43
CA GLY A 29 -18.84 -1.32 15.64
C GLY A 29 -18.33 -0.07 16.38
N LYS A 30 -17.41 0.70 15.80
CA LYS A 30 -16.80 1.90 16.40
C LYS A 30 -17.67 3.16 16.31
N LEU A 31 -18.47 3.27 15.26
CA LEU A 31 -19.43 4.37 15.07
C LEU A 31 -20.66 3.82 14.35
N LEU A 32 -21.79 3.79 15.05
CA LEU A 32 -23.07 3.40 14.48
C LEU A 32 -23.85 4.66 14.07
N PRO A 33 -24.61 4.62 12.97
CA PRO A 33 -25.54 5.69 12.65
C PRO A 33 -26.62 5.77 13.74
N ASP A 34 -26.99 6.98 14.15
CA ASP A 34 -28.06 7.20 15.12
C ASP A 34 -29.41 6.77 14.55
N GLU A 35 -29.62 7.03 13.26
CA GLU A 35 -30.86 6.69 12.56
C GLU A 35 -30.59 6.23 11.14
N ARG A 36 -31.55 5.48 10.60
CA ARG A 36 -31.61 5.16 9.17
C ARG A 36 -32.95 5.63 8.64
N THR A 37 -32.91 6.35 7.51
CA THR A 37 -34.14 6.71 6.79
C THR A 37 -34.85 5.45 6.27
N ALA A 38 -36.13 5.54 5.90
CA ALA A 38 -36.86 4.44 5.25
C ALA A 38 -36.12 3.86 4.01
N GLY A 39 -35.37 4.70 3.28
CA GLY A 39 -34.51 4.27 2.16
C GLY A 39 -33.13 3.74 2.57
N GLY A 40 -32.91 3.38 3.84
CA GLY A 40 -31.67 2.77 4.34
C GLY A 40 -30.46 3.71 4.47
N ARG A 41 -30.60 5.01 4.20
CA ARG A 41 -29.51 6.00 4.32
C ARG A 41 -29.21 6.31 5.79
N ARG A 42 -27.92 6.40 6.11
CA ARG A 42 -27.38 6.68 7.45
C ARG A 42 -27.60 8.14 7.83
N ARG A 43 -27.98 8.38 9.08
CA ARG A 43 -28.09 9.70 9.70
C ARG A 43 -27.29 9.72 11.00
N TYR A 44 -26.50 10.77 11.17
CA TYR A 44 -25.65 10.98 12.33
C TYR A 44 -26.08 12.24 13.06
N ASP A 45 -26.15 12.19 14.38
CA ASP A 45 -26.42 13.36 15.22
C ASP A 45 -25.11 14.14 15.42
N LEU A 46 -25.03 15.34 14.85
CA LEU A 46 -23.85 16.20 14.99
C LEU A 46 -23.49 16.49 16.46
N ALA A 47 -24.48 16.52 17.36
CA ALA A 47 -24.22 16.77 18.77
C ALA A 47 -23.57 15.57 19.47
N ARG A 48 -23.62 14.37 18.88
CA ARG A 48 -22.95 13.15 19.38
C ARG A 48 -21.63 12.89 18.67
N LEU A 49 -21.47 13.42 17.45
CA LEU A 49 -20.18 13.50 16.80
C LEU A 49 -19.30 14.48 17.57
N ARG A 50 -18.42 13.95 18.41
CA ARG A 50 -17.39 14.71 19.11
C ARG A 50 -16.11 14.59 18.29
N PRO A 51 -15.70 15.62 17.52
CA PRO A 51 -14.49 15.56 16.71
C PRO A 51 -13.30 15.07 17.55
N GLU A 52 -13.20 15.47 18.81
CA GLU A 52 -12.16 15.02 19.75
C GLU A 52 -12.09 13.50 19.96
N HIS A 53 -13.22 12.78 19.90
CA HIS A 53 -13.27 11.32 20.05
C HIS A 53 -13.08 10.57 18.71
N PHE A 54 -13.25 11.27 17.59
CA PHE A 54 -13.17 10.73 16.23
C PHE A 54 -12.07 11.36 15.39
N HIS A 55 -11.30 12.27 15.99
CA HIS A 55 -9.94 12.60 15.64
C HIS A 55 -9.17 11.30 15.86
N THR A 56 -9.30 10.41 14.89
CA THR A 56 -8.17 9.59 14.55
C THR A 56 -7.06 10.59 14.22
N PRO A 57 -6.00 10.68 15.02
CA PRO A 57 -4.91 11.61 14.76
C PRO A 57 -4.26 11.17 13.47
N GLU A 58 -4.74 11.66 12.32
CA GLU A 58 -4.19 11.38 10.99
C GLU A 58 -3.69 9.92 10.88
N THR A 59 -4.49 8.97 11.40
CA THR A 59 -4.07 7.67 11.98
C THR A 59 -2.59 7.31 11.81
N ALA A 60 -1.63 7.95 12.50
CA ALA A 60 -0.18 7.68 12.45
C ALA A 60 0.25 6.80 11.24
N ARG A 61 -0.06 7.27 10.02
CA ARG A 61 -0.06 6.38 8.87
C ARG A 61 1.38 5.99 8.63
N ARG A 62 1.67 4.71 8.69
CA ARG A 62 3.06 4.25 8.79
C ARG A 62 3.79 4.50 7.47
N THR A 63 5.08 4.79 7.59
CA THR A 63 5.97 4.74 6.44
C THR A 63 6.42 3.29 6.25
N ILE A 64 6.27 2.74 5.05
CA ILE A 64 6.82 1.44 4.70
C ILE A 64 8.00 1.64 3.76
N ALA A 65 9.14 1.10 4.15
CA ALA A 65 10.29 0.92 3.28
C ALA A 65 10.22 -0.48 2.65
N TYR A 66 10.22 -0.58 1.33
CA TYR A 66 10.15 -1.88 0.63
C TYR A 66 11.44 -2.18 -0.13
N ALA A 67 12.02 -3.35 0.12
CA ALA A 67 13.24 -3.84 -0.53
C ALA A 67 13.02 -5.23 -1.17
N ARG A 68 13.70 -5.49 -2.29
CA ARG A 68 13.58 -6.77 -3.00
C ARG A 68 14.86 -7.10 -3.76
N VAL A 69 15.20 -8.39 -3.74
CA VAL A 69 16.19 -8.99 -4.66
C VAL A 69 15.61 -10.25 -5.31
N SER A 70 16.17 -10.67 -6.43
CA SER A 70 15.61 -11.75 -7.26
C SER A 70 16.07 -13.13 -6.79
N SER A 71 17.32 -13.26 -6.34
CA SER A 71 17.93 -14.52 -5.88
C SER A 71 18.45 -14.45 -4.44
N HIS A 72 18.54 -15.61 -3.78
CA HIS A 72 19.14 -15.76 -2.46
C HIS A 72 20.62 -15.36 -2.45
N ASP A 73 21.32 -15.51 -3.57
CA ASP A 73 22.73 -15.13 -3.72
C ASP A 73 22.92 -13.62 -3.59
N GLN A 74 21.86 -12.84 -3.79
CA GLN A 74 21.83 -11.39 -3.66
C GLN A 74 21.45 -10.92 -2.25
N LYS A 75 21.50 -11.80 -1.23
CA LYS A 75 21.12 -11.44 0.15
C LYS A 75 21.93 -10.26 0.72
N ALA A 76 23.22 -10.18 0.40
CA ALA A 76 24.06 -9.05 0.81
C ALA A 76 23.57 -7.73 0.19
N ASP A 77 23.04 -7.79 -1.03
CA ASP A 77 22.43 -6.63 -1.69
C ASP A 77 21.12 -6.23 -1.03
N LEU A 78 20.29 -7.20 -0.66
CA LEU A 78 19.05 -6.94 0.08
C LEU A 78 19.32 -6.20 1.40
N GLU A 79 20.36 -6.61 2.14
CA GLU A 79 20.73 -5.91 3.39
C GLU A 79 21.24 -4.49 3.14
N ARG A 80 22.02 -4.26 2.07
CA ARG A 80 22.40 -2.89 1.67
C ARG A 80 21.19 -2.03 1.33
N GLN A 81 20.24 -2.56 0.56
CA GLN A 81 19.01 -1.85 0.21
C GLN A 81 18.20 -1.47 1.47
N LYS A 82 18.06 -2.40 2.42
CA LYS A 82 17.40 -2.10 3.71
C LYS A 82 18.11 -0.96 4.43
N GLN A 83 19.43 -1.03 4.59
CA GLN A 83 20.21 0.00 5.28
C GLN A 83 20.05 1.39 4.63
N VAL A 84 20.05 1.45 3.30
CA VAL A 84 19.83 2.71 2.57
C VAL A 84 18.44 3.29 2.87
N LEU A 85 17.40 2.45 2.83
CA LEU A 85 16.02 2.86 3.12
C LEU A 85 15.85 3.28 4.58
N GLU A 86 16.43 2.51 5.52
CA GLU A 86 16.40 2.78 6.96
C GLU A 86 17.06 4.11 7.28
N LEU A 87 18.28 4.32 6.77
CA LEU A 87 19.03 5.56 6.97
C LEU A 87 18.28 6.76 6.39
N TYR A 88 17.68 6.61 5.21
CA TYR A 88 16.88 7.66 4.61
C TYR A 88 15.66 8.00 5.49
N CYS A 89 14.85 7.00 5.86
CA CYS A 89 13.66 7.22 6.66
C CYS A 89 14.00 7.81 8.04
N ALA A 90 15.07 7.34 8.68
CA ALA A 90 15.56 7.85 9.96
C ALA A 90 16.01 9.32 9.85
N ARG A 91 16.72 9.69 8.78
CA ARG A 91 17.15 11.08 8.53
C ARG A 91 15.97 12.03 8.33
N GLN A 92 14.87 11.54 7.78
CA GLN A 92 13.63 12.30 7.64
C GLN A 92 12.79 12.35 8.94
N GLY A 93 13.22 11.66 10.00
CA GLY A 93 12.50 11.59 11.27
C GLY A 93 11.19 10.78 11.20
N TRP A 94 11.06 9.90 10.22
CA TRP A 94 9.84 9.12 10.03
C TRP A 94 9.85 7.85 10.90
N THR A 95 8.70 7.51 11.49
CA THR A 95 8.48 6.16 12.01
C THR A 95 8.18 5.23 10.84
N PHE A 96 9.02 4.23 10.64
CA PHE A 96 8.94 3.33 9.49
C PHE A 96 9.02 1.85 9.88
N GLU A 97 8.54 0.99 8.99
CA GLU A 97 8.75 -0.45 9.01
C GLU A 97 9.35 -0.89 7.67
N VAL A 98 10.28 -1.84 7.70
CA VAL A 98 10.90 -2.40 6.51
C VAL A 98 10.22 -3.72 6.15
N ILE A 99 9.70 -3.80 4.93
CA ILE A 99 9.22 -5.04 4.31
C ILE A 99 10.24 -5.45 3.26
N ALA A 100 10.67 -6.71 3.29
CA ALA A 100 11.62 -7.24 2.33
C ALA A 100 11.12 -8.54 1.72
N ASP A 101 11.36 -8.71 0.42
CA ASP A 101 11.02 -9.92 -0.31
C ASP A 101 12.20 -10.50 -1.08
N LEU A 102 12.10 -11.79 -1.32
CA LEU A 102 13.05 -12.57 -2.10
C LEU A 102 12.33 -13.25 -3.25
N GLY A 103 12.74 -12.95 -4.47
CA GLY A 103 12.17 -13.52 -5.69
C GLY A 103 12.05 -12.50 -6.83
N SER A 104 11.86 -13.05 -8.03
CA SER A 104 11.71 -12.31 -9.29
C SER A 104 10.76 -11.11 -9.20
N GLY A 105 11.10 -10.07 -9.96
CA GLY A 105 10.27 -8.88 -10.13
C GLY A 105 8.93 -9.18 -10.79
N MET A 106 8.79 -10.36 -11.41
CA MET A 106 7.55 -10.83 -12.05
C MET A 106 6.66 -11.71 -11.16
N ASN A 107 7.13 -12.07 -9.96
CA ASN A 107 6.31 -12.83 -9.01
C ASN A 107 5.39 -11.91 -8.21
N TYR A 108 4.10 -11.86 -8.53
CA TYR A 108 3.12 -11.02 -7.81
C TYR A 108 2.61 -11.63 -6.49
N HIS A 109 3.03 -12.84 -6.12
CA HIS A 109 2.52 -13.57 -4.95
C HIS A 109 3.49 -13.58 -3.75
N LYS A 110 4.53 -12.74 -3.79
CA LYS A 110 5.47 -12.59 -2.68
C LYS A 110 4.76 -12.11 -1.42
N LYS A 111 5.13 -12.66 -0.26
CA LYS A 111 4.43 -12.43 1.00
C LYS A 111 4.50 -10.96 1.42
N GLY A 112 5.66 -10.31 1.27
CA GLY A 112 5.85 -8.90 1.58
C GLY A 112 5.03 -7.99 0.66
N LEU A 113 5.04 -8.26 -0.65
CA LEU A 113 4.25 -7.51 -1.63
C LEU A 113 2.76 -7.62 -1.35
N LYS A 114 2.25 -8.84 -1.09
CA LYS A 114 0.84 -9.04 -0.75
C LYS A 114 0.47 -8.24 0.49
N ARG A 115 1.29 -8.33 1.55
CA ARG A 115 1.10 -7.56 2.78
C ARG A 115 1.09 -6.05 2.51
N LEU A 116 2.04 -5.55 1.73
CA LEU A 116 2.12 -4.14 1.32
C LEU A 116 0.82 -3.68 0.64
N LEU A 117 0.34 -4.44 -0.35
CA LEU A 117 -0.89 -4.11 -1.07
C LEU A 117 -2.12 -4.13 -0.16
N ASP A 118 -2.25 -5.14 0.71
CA ASP A 118 -3.35 -5.23 1.67
C ASP A 118 -3.35 -4.01 2.61
N GLU A 119 -2.19 -3.64 3.16
CA GLU A 119 -2.04 -2.47 4.02
C GLU A 119 -2.30 -1.12 3.32
N ILE A 120 -1.94 -0.98 2.03
CA ILE A 120 -2.28 0.19 1.21
C ILE A 120 -3.81 0.27 1.03
N VAL A 121 -4.44 -0.84 0.64
CA VAL A 121 -5.88 -0.89 0.36
C VAL A 121 -6.70 -0.59 1.63
N GLU A 122 -6.25 -1.06 2.78
CA GLU A 122 -6.85 -0.81 4.09
C GLU A 122 -6.61 0.62 4.61
N GLY A 123 -5.71 1.39 3.98
CA GLY A 123 -5.40 2.78 4.33
C GLY A 123 -4.56 2.91 5.59
N ARG A 124 -3.73 1.90 5.90
CA ARG A 124 -2.80 1.88 7.05
C ARG A 124 -1.48 2.58 6.74
N ILE A 125 -1.13 2.67 5.47
CA ILE A 125 0.13 3.23 4.97
C ILE A 125 -0.10 4.67 4.54
N GLY A 126 0.84 5.54 4.87
CA GLY A 126 0.84 6.95 4.46
C GLY A 126 1.96 7.26 3.48
N ARG A 127 3.04 6.47 3.52
CA ARG A 127 4.19 6.61 2.65
C ARG A 127 4.79 5.27 2.30
N LEU A 128 5.12 5.08 1.04
CA LEU A 128 5.93 3.98 0.52
C LEU A 128 7.28 4.53 0.06
N VAL A 129 8.37 3.98 0.57
CA VAL A 129 9.74 4.34 0.20
C VAL A 129 10.39 3.14 -0.48
N ILE A 130 10.93 3.35 -1.67
CA ILE A 130 11.66 2.33 -2.44
C ILE A 130 12.94 2.94 -3.02
N THR A 131 13.93 2.10 -3.32
CA THR A 131 15.16 2.55 -3.96
C THR A 131 14.92 2.89 -5.43
N HIS A 132 14.27 1.99 -6.16
CA HIS A 132 13.92 2.12 -7.58
C HIS A 132 12.57 1.48 -7.87
N LYS A 133 11.91 1.90 -8.96
CA LYS A 133 10.62 1.35 -9.40
C LYS A 133 10.66 -0.17 -9.60
N ASP A 134 11.71 -0.69 -10.24
CA ASP A 134 11.85 -2.11 -10.56
C ASP A 134 12.14 -2.98 -9.34
N ARG A 135 12.49 -2.36 -8.20
CA ARG A 135 12.64 -3.05 -6.92
C ARG A 135 11.28 -3.36 -6.29
N LEU A 136 10.20 -2.72 -6.74
CA LEU A 136 8.83 -3.15 -6.39
C LEU A 136 8.39 -4.35 -7.25
N LEU A 137 8.29 -4.10 -8.56
CA LEU A 137 7.84 -5.06 -9.58
C LEU A 137 8.51 -4.72 -10.91
N ARG A 138 8.79 -5.72 -11.75
CA ARG A 138 9.35 -5.48 -13.09
C ARG A 138 8.31 -4.90 -14.05
N PHE A 139 7.07 -5.37 -13.93
CA PHE A 139 5.93 -4.85 -14.67
C PHE A 139 4.76 -4.59 -13.71
N GLY A 140 3.97 -3.56 -14.01
CA GLY A 140 2.78 -3.24 -13.23
C GLY A 140 3.03 -2.47 -11.93
N ALA A 141 4.25 -1.97 -11.70
CA ALA A 141 4.54 -1.05 -10.60
C ALA A 141 3.66 0.22 -10.69
N GLU A 142 3.36 0.67 -11.89
CA GLU A 142 2.46 1.80 -12.18
C GLU A 142 1.04 1.56 -11.66
N LEU A 143 0.55 0.32 -11.73
CA LEU A 143 -0.76 -0.03 -11.17
C LEU A 143 -0.73 0.10 -9.65
N VAL A 144 0.37 -0.32 -9.01
CA VAL A 144 0.55 -0.14 -7.56
C VAL A 144 0.62 1.35 -7.21
N PHE A 145 1.34 2.15 -7.99
CA PHE A 145 1.42 3.61 -7.76
C PHE A 145 0.09 4.32 -7.97
N ALA A 146 -0.71 3.89 -8.96
CA ALA A 146 -2.08 4.41 -9.13
C ALA A 146 -2.98 4.06 -7.93
N ILE A 147 -2.82 2.87 -7.35
CA ILE A 147 -3.52 2.51 -6.10
C ILE A 147 -3.03 3.38 -4.94
N CYS A 148 -1.72 3.60 -4.82
CA CYS A 148 -1.14 4.51 -3.82
C CYS A 148 -1.75 5.91 -3.94
N GLU A 149 -1.78 6.48 -5.14
CA GLU A 149 -2.37 7.81 -5.41
C GLU A 149 -3.85 7.84 -5.00
N ALA A 150 -4.64 6.86 -5.43
CA ALA A 150 -6.05 6.74 -5.07
C ALA A 150 -6.28 6.59 -3.56
N LYS A 151 -5.28 6.08 -2.83
CA LYS A 151 -5.30 5.89 -1.37
C LYS A 151 -4.59 7.01 -0.61
N GLN A 152 -4.11 8.04 -1.31
CA GLN A 152 -3.34 9.15 -0.73
C GLN A 152 -2.10 8.65 0.03
N VAL A 153 -1.39 7.70 -0.57
CA VAL A 153 -0.09 7.20 -0.12
C VAL A 153 1.00 7.93 -0.91
N GLU A 154 1.88 8.62 -0.21
CA GLU A 154 3.05 9.26 -0.82
C GLU A 154 4.06 8.18 -1.28
N VAL A 155 4.53 8.26 -2.52
CA VAL A 155 5.56 7.34 -3.02
C VAL A 155 6.88 8.10 -3.17
N VAL A 156 7.91 7.64 -2.46
CA VAL A 156 9.26 8.20 -2.49
C VAL A 156 10.21 7.20 -3.11
N ILE A 157 10.89 7.61 -4.18
CA ILE A 157 11.88 6.78 -4.90
C ILE A 157 13.25 7.44 -4.75
N LEU A 158 14.22 6.73 -4.17
CA LEU A 158 15.53 7.30 -3.83
C LEU A 158 16.49 7.41 -5.02
N ASN A 159 16.23 6.66 -6.11
CA ASN A 159 17.05 6.62 -7.32
C ASN A 159 18.56 6.49 -7.04
N GLN A 160 18.94 5.64 -6.08
CA GLN A 160 20.35 5.39 -5.77
C GLN A 160 20.91 4.20 -6.55
N GLY A 161 21.86 4.47 -7.45
CA GLY A 161 22.83 3.51 -8.00
C GLY A 161 22.41 2.77 -9.27
N GLU A 162 23.32 2.72 -10.24
CA GLU A 162 23.37 1.66 -11.25
C GLU A 162 23.77 0.36 -10.53
N ASP A 163 22.78 -0.44 -10.17
CA ASP A 163 23.02 -1.73 -9.57
C ASP A 163 23.64 -2.65 -10.63
N THR A 164 24.87 -3.13 -10.46
CA THR A 164 25.44 -4.21 -11.29
C THR A 164 24.56 -5.46 -11.33
N THR A 165 23.66 -5.63 -10.34
CA THR A 165 22.66 -6.70 -10.29
C THR A 165 21.44 -6.46 -11.17
N PHE A 166 21.23 -5.23 -11.67
CA PHE A 166 20.09 -4.90 -12.51
C PHE A 166 20.10 -5.65 -13.84
N GLU A 167 21.27 -5.73 -14.50
CA GLU A 167 21.42 -6.43 -15.78
C GLU A 167 21.20 -7.94 -15.63
N GLU A 168 21.78 -8.54 -14.59
CA GLU A 168 21.59 -9.96 -14.24
C GLU A 168 20.12 -10.26 -13.93
N ASP A 169 19.50 -9.40 -13.12
CA ASP A 169 18.10 -9.46 -12.78
C ASP A 169 17.24 -9.38 -14.06
N LEU A 170 17.53 -8.45 -14.98
CA LEU A 170 16.78 -8.27 -16.22
C LEU A 170 16.91 -9.48 -17.14
N ALA A 171 18.12 -10.02 -17.29
CA ALA A 171 18.36 -11.22 -18.08
C ALA A 171 17.58 -12.43 -17.54
N SER A 172 17.57 -12.61 -16.21
CA SER A 172 16.78 -13.65 -15.53
C SER A 172 15.28 -13.49 -15.81
N ASP A 173 14.76 -12.27 -15.69
CA ASP A 173 13.35 -12.01 -15.96
C ASP A 173 12.98 -12.27 -17.43
N VAL A 174 13.83 -11.90 -18.39
CA VAL A 174 13.62 -12.21 -19.81
C VAL A 174 13.57 -13.71 -20.05
N LEU A 175 14.48 -14.48 -19.46
CA LEU A 175 14.48 -15.94 -19.54
C LEU A 175 13.21 -16.55 -18.92
N GLU A 176 12.73 -16.00 -17.81
CA GLU A 176 11.49 -16.43 -17.17
C GLU A 176 10.26 -16.13 -18.05
N ILE A 177 10.20 -14.96 -18.72
CA ILE A 177 9.17 -14.64 -19.72
C ILE A 177 9.20 -15.68 -20.84
N ILE A 178 10.36 -15.88 -21.46
CA ILE A 178 10.52 -16.82 -22.57
C ILE A 178 10.06 -18.22 -22.13
N THR A 179 10.49 -18.67 -20.95
CA THR A 179 10.13 -19.99 -20.40
C THR A 179 8.62 -20.14 -20.24
N VAL A 180 7.93 -19.14 -19.67
CA VAL A 180 6.47 -19.16 -19.50
C VAL A 180 5.75 -19.20 -20.86
N PHE A 181 6.19 -18.39 -21.83
CA PHE A 181 5.59 -18.37 -23.16
C PHE A 181 5.87 -19.66 -23.94
N SER A 182 7.09 -20.20 -23.87
CA SER A 182 7.44 -21.49 -24.46
C SER A 182 6.61 -22.62 -23.85
N ALA A 183 6.50 -22.71 -22.53
CA ALA A 183 5.67 -23.72 -21.86
C ALA A 183 4.20 -23.65 -22.29
N ARG A 184 3.64 -22.44 -22.44
CA ARG A 184 2.28 -22.24 -22.96
C ARG A 184 2.16 -22.64 -24.43
N LEU A 185 3.11 -22.24 -25.28
CA LEU A 185 3.13 -22.58 -26.71
C LEU A 185 3.21 -24.10 -26.92
N TYR A 186 4.15 -24.77 -26.28
CA TYR A 186 4.30 -26.22 -26.41
C TYR A 186 3.18 -26.99 -25.70
N GLY A 187 2.71 -26.52 -24.55
CA GLY A 187 1.53 -27.08 -23.87
C GLY A 187 0.25 -26.97 -24.71
N SER A 188 0.10 -25.91 -25.51
CA SER A 188 -1.03 -25.76 -26.45
C SER A 188 -0.96 -26.69 -27.66
N ARG A 189 0.24 -27.19 -28.01
CA ARG A 189 0.47 -28.18 -29.08
C ARG A 189 0.43 -29.63 -28.61
N SER A 190 0.31 -29.84 -27.29
CA SER A 190 0.18 -31.15 -26.66
C SER A 190 -1.29 -31.55 -26.42
N ARG A 191 -2.25 -30.80 -26.97
CA ARG A 191 -3.68 -31.16 -27.02
C ARG A 191 -4.09 -31.51 -28.43
#